data_AF-A0A4R1BK08-F1
#
_entry.id   AF-A0A4R1BK08-F1
#
_cell.length_a   1.000
_cell.length_b   1.000
_cell.length_c   1.000
_cell.angle_alpha   90.00
_cell.angle_beta   90.00
_cell.angle_gamma   90.00
#
_symmetry.space_group_name_H-M   'P 1'
#
loop_
_entity.id
_entity.type
_entity.pdbx_description
1 polymer ?
#
loop_
_entity_poly.entity_id
_entity_poly.type
_entity_poly.pdbx_seq_one_letter_code
_entity_poly.pdbx_strand_id
1 'polypeptide(L)'
;MKNTFFLLPGLLLFAACKKSDTPPAPTPVPAPAPITNHPQMRYTDLNDFAVTAQRSKGLDIDGNGSYDFVFYVQRVGDPQLAIDKVQYNATSGIGRNLLLNDQDESPVLRQYDSITLSHPGFNWWQISETVLAEQRIGNTDTWWEGLWRNVRRQYLPVQVERGNGRFNGWVEVSMDKDNHRLLLHRAAISLEAGKTVRAGY
;
A
#
# COMPACT_ATOMS: atom_id res chain seq x y z
N MET A 1 59.54 -39.79 46.90
CA MET A 1 58.72 -40.91 47.40
C MET A 1 57.27 -40.44 47.53
N LYS A 2 56.34 -41.29 47.09
CA LYS A 2 54.87 -41.25 47.26
C LYS A 2 54.04 -40.31 46.36
N ASN A 3 53.71 -40.90 45.20
CA ASN A 3 52.49 -40.68 44.42
C ASN A 3 51.25 -40.79 45.32
N THR A 4 50.27 -39.89 45.13
CA THR A 4 48.88 -40.18 45.49
C THR A 4 47.98 -39.74 44.34
N PHE A 5 47.55 -40.75 43.58
CA PHE A 5 46.48 -40.68 42.58
C PHE A 5 45.16 -40.41 43.29
N PHE A 6 44.39 -39.42 42.84
CA PHE A 6 42.97 -39.29 43.17
C PHE A 6 42.17 -39.33 41.88
N LEU A 7 41.43 -40.43 41.71
CA LEU A 7 40.46 -40.66 40.63
C LEU A 7 39.25 -39.75 40.84
N LEU A 8 38.90 -38.95 39.83
CA LEU A 8 37.59 -38.30 39.71
C LEU A 8 36.77 -39.07 38.67
N PRO A 9 35.54 -39.53 38.98
CA PRO A 9 34.70 -40.22 38.02
C PRO A 9 34.08 -39.22 37.03
N GLY A 10 34.19 -39.53 35.75
CA GLY A 10 33.57 -38.77 34.67
C GLY A 10 32.04 -38.89 34.70
N LEU A 11 31.37 -37.75 34.87
CA LEU A 11 29.93 -37.62 34.69
C LEU A 11 29.64 -37.46 33.19
N LEU A 12 29.18 -38.54 32.56
CA LEU A 12 28.62 -38.52 31.20
C LEU A 12 27.25 -37.83 31.25
N LEU A 13 27.21 -36.54 30.90
CA LEU A 13 25.98 -35.82 30.61
C LEU A 13 25.48 -36.24 29.22
N PHE A 14 24.51 -37.15 29.18
CA PHE A 14 23.72 -37.41 27.97
C PHE A 14 22.81 -36.21 27.71
N ALA A 15 23.24 -35.31 26.82
CA ALA A 15 22.36 -34.30 26.24
C ALA A 15 21.33 -35.00 25.34
N ALA A 16 20.17 -35.34 25.92
CA ALA A 16 19.01 -35.77 25.17
C ALA A 16 18.45 -34.58 24.38
N CYS A 17 18.88 -34.43 23.13
CA CYS A 17 18.21 -33.59 22.15
C CYS A 17 16.78 -34.11 21.98
N LYS A 18 15.81 -33.47 22.63
CA LYS A 18 14.41 -33.61 22.25
C LYS A 18 14.29 -33.10 20.81
N LYS A 19 14.04 -34.01 19.89
CA LYS A 19 13.66 -33.70 18.51
C LYS A 19 12.40 -32.84 18.58
N SER A 20 12.55 -31.54 18.37
CA SER A 20 11.42 -30.62 18.26
C SER A 20 10.58 -31.06 17.08
N ASP A 21 9.30 -31.36 17.33
CA ASP A 21 8.31 -31.58 16.29
C ASP A 21 8.29 -30.33 15.43
N THR A 22 8.91 -30.44 14.26
CA THR A 22 8.96 -29.38 13.27
C THR A 22 7.52 -29.21 12.78
N PRO A 23 6.92 -28.01 12.90
CA PRO A 23 5.60 -27.76 12.34
C PRO A 23 5.63 -28.16 10.86
N PRO A 24 4.59 -28.85 10.35
CA PRO A 24 4.52 -29.21 8.94
C PRO A 24 4.75 -27.96 8.10
N ALA A 25 5.62 -28.07 7.11
CA ALA A 25 5.89 -26.99 6.17
C ALA A 25 4.56 -26.45 5.62
N PRO A 26 4.35 -25.12 5.61
CA PRO A 26 3.12 -24.56 5.07
C PRO A 26 2.96 -25.05 3.63
N THR A 27 1.78 -25.60 3.35
CA THR A 27 1.39 -26.04 2.01
C THR A 27 1.62 -24.89 1.04
N PRO A 28 2.38 -25.07 -0.06
CA PRO A 28 2.57 -24.00 -1.03
C PRO A 28 1.21 -23.56 -1.55
N VAL A 29 0.87 -22.29 -1.33
CA VAL A 29 -0.31 -21.68 -1.92
C VAL A 29 -0.13 -21.78 -3.44
N PRO A 30 -1.07 -22.41 -4.17
CA PRO A 30 -0.94 -22.56 -5.62
C PRO A 30 -0.81 -21.17 -6.25
N ALA A 31 0.16 -21.05 -7.18
CA ALA A 31 0.32 -19.83 -7.96
C ALA A 31 -1.02 -19.50 -8.65
N PRO A 32 -1.46 -18.23 -8.63
CA PRO A 32 -2.72 -17.85 -9.26
C PRO A 32 -2.70 -18.27 -10.73
N ALA A 33 -3.81 -18.84 -11.21
CA ALA A 33 -3.94 -19.28 -12.59
C ALA A 33 -3.67 -18.10 -13.55
N PRO A 34 -2.98 -18.33 -14.68
CA PRO A 34 -2.73 -17.28 -15.66
C PRO A 34 -4.05 -16.70 -16.16
N ILE A 35 -4.15 -15.37 -16.12
CA ILE A 35 -5.38 -14.66 -16.48
C ILE A 35 -5.40 -14.48 -18.00
N THR A 36 -6.19 -15.30 -18.68
CA THR A 36 -6.28 -15.30 -20.15
C THR A 36 -7.07 -14.11 -20.72
N ASN A 37 -7.74 -13.32 -19.87
CA ASN A 37 -8.65 -12.23 -20.25
C ASN A 37 -8.37 -10.91 -19.49
N HIS A 38 -7.12 -10.65 -19.08
CA HIS A 38 -6.77 -9.34 -18.50
C HIS A 38 -6.76 -8.28 -19.62
N PRO A 39 -7.41 -7.12 -19.44
CA PRO A 39 -7.51 -6.12 -20.49
C PRO A 39 -6.15 -5.51 -20.83
N GLN A 40 -6.02 -4.96 -22.03
CA GLN A 40 -4.81 -4.21 -22.35
C GLN A 40 -4.69 -2.99 -21.43
N MET A 41 -3.50 -2.78 -20.86
CA MET A 41 -3.21 -1.69 -19.94
C MET A 41 -2.20 -0.72 -20.54
N ARG A 42 -2.35 0.56 -20.22
CA ARG A 42 -1.26 1.55 -20.31
C ARG A 42 -0.54 1.57 -18.97
N TYR A 43 0.77 1.34 -19.00
CA TYR A 43 1.64 1.42 -17.84
C TYR A 43 2.44 2.72 -17.84
N THR A 44 2.61 3.31 -16.66
CA THR A 44 3.40 4.51 -16.43
C THR A 44 4.40 4.22 -15.31
N ASP A 45 5.69 4.33 -15.60
CA ASP A 45 6.73 4.30 -14.57
C ASP A 45 6.81 5.66 -13.88
N LEU A 46 6.72 5.66 -12.55
CA LEU A 46 6.80 6.87 -11.75
C LEU A 46 8.21 7.07 -11.15
N ASN A 47 9.15 6.16 -11.43
CA ASN A 47 10.55 6.21 -11.03
C ASN A 47 10.72 6.45 -9.51
N ASP A 48 9.95 5.70 -8.72
CA ASP A 48 9.94 5.79 -7.25
C ASP A 48 9.82 7.24 -6.74
N PHE A 49 8.91 8.01 -7.34
CA PHE A 49 8.73 9.42 -7.01
C PHE A 49 8.37 9.59 -5.54
N ALA A 50 9.22 10.30 -4.80
CA ALA A 50 8.97 10.69 -3.42
C ALA A 50 8.11 11.96 -3.33
N VAL A 51 6.88 11.77 -2.85
CA VAL A 51 5.97 12.84 -2.44
C VAL A 51 6.33 13.26 -1.01
N THR A 52 6.57 14.55 -0.82
CA THR A 52 6.99 15.18 0.44
C THR A 52 6.26 16.50 0.64
N ALA A 53 6.44 17.15 1.79
CA ALA A 53 5.86 18.47 2.08
C ALA A 53 6.24 19.55 1.04
N GLN A 54 7.38 19.42 0.38
CA GLN A 54 7.85 20.39 -0.62
C GLN A 54 7.60 19.94 -2.06
N ARG A 55 7.12 18.71 -2.26
CA ARG A 55 7.05 18.09 -3.59
C ARG A 55 5.81 17.23 -3.73
N SER A 56 4.82 17.75 -4.47
CA SER A 56 3.64 17.01 -4.90
C SER A 56 3.87 16.32 -6.26
N LYS A 57 2.98 15.40 -6.62
CA LYS A 57 2.95 14.74 -7.92
C LYS A 57 1.56 14.81 -8.52
N GLY A 58 1.42 15.52 -9.63
CA GLY A 58 0.33 15.31 -10.57
C GLY A 58 0.60 14.07 -11.44
N LEU A 59 -0.41 13.22 -11.61
CA LEU A 59 -0.37 12.01 -12.41
C LEU A 59 -1.41 12.12 -13.53
N ASP A 60 -0.93 12.19 -14.77
CA ASP A 60 -1.70 11.92 -15.99
C ASP A 60 -1.59 10.41 -16.27
N ILE A 61 -2.55 9.63 -15.77
CA ILE A 61 -2.53 8.17 -15.90
C ILE A 61 -3.05 7.74 -17.27
N ASP A 62 -4.00 8.48 -17.85
CA ASP A 62 -4.62 8.14 -19.13
C ASP A 62 -3.87 8.69 -20.36
N GLY A 63 -2.94 9.62 -20.15
CA GLY A 63 -2.06 10.19 -21.17
C GLY A 63 -2.68 11.33 -21.98
N ASN A 64 -3.72 11.98 -21.47
CA ASN A 64 -4.42 13.04 -22.20
C ASN A 64 -3.80 14.45 -22.05
N GLY A 65 -2.73 14.59 -21.27
CA GLY A 65 -2.03 15.85 -21.03
C GLY A 65 -2.56 16.65 -19.83
N SER A 66 -3.58 16.18 -19.13
CA SER A 66 -4.11 16.74 -17.88
C SER A 66 -3.84 15.79 -16.71
N TYR A 67 -3.63 16.33 -15.52
CA TYR A 67 -3.49 15.50 -14.33
C TYR A 67 -4.85 14.91 -13.93
N ASP A 68 -4.85 13.60 -13.72
CA ASP A 68 -6.01 12.81 -13.30
C ASP A 68 -6.09 12.71 -11.78
N PHE A 69 -4.93 12.54 -11.14
CA PHE A 69 -4.78 12.43 -9.69
C PHE A 69 -3.62 13.29 -9.21
N VAL A 70 -3.73 13.83 -7.99
CA VAL A 70 -2.64 14.56 -7.34
C VAL A 70 -2.33 13.93 -5.99
N PHE A 71 -1.05 13.67 -5.77
CA PHE A 71 -0.52 13.21 -4.49
C PHE A 71 0.28 14.33 -3.85
N TYR A 72 -0.01 14.60 -2.58
CA TYR A 72 0.62 15.71 -1.88
C TYR A 72 0.64 15.49 -0.37
N VAL A 73 1.36 16.36 0.33
CA VAL A 73 1.40 16.38 1.79
C VAL A 73 0.87 17.71 2.28
N GLN A 74 -0.01 17.69 3.27
CA GLN A 74 -0.48 18.90 3.94
C GLN A 74 -0.25 18.83 5.45
N ARG A 75 -0.24 20.02 6.08
CA ARG A 75 -0.14 20.19 7.52
C ARG A 75 -1.44 20.77 8.03
N VAL A 76 -2.02 20.16 9.05
CA VAL A 76 -3.28 20.59 9.65
C VAL A 76 -3.08 20.68 11.15
N GLY A 77 -3.32 21.86 11.72
CA GLY A 77 -3.33 22.07 13.17
C GLY A 77 -4.74 21.92 13.71
N ASP A 78 -4.90 21.17 14.79
CA ASP A 78 -6.12 21.04 15.57
C ASP A 78 -5.91 21.69 16.95
N PRO A 79 -6.23 23.00 17.10
CA PRO A 79 -5.95 23.72 18.33
C PRO A 79 -6.83 23.28 19.50
N GLN A 80 -7.99 22.65 19.23
CA GLN A 80 -8.86 22.16 20.29
C GLN A 80 -8.28 20.90 20.93
N LEU A 81 -7.72 20.00 20.11
CA LEU A 81 -7.07 18.78 20.59
C LEU A 81 -5.58 18.99 20.89
N ALA A 82 -5.01 20.14 20.56
CA ALA A 82 -3.57 20.42 20.61
C ALA A 82 -2.76 19.35 19.85
N ILE A 83 -3.19 19.04 18.63
CA ILE A 83 -2.56 18.06 17.74
C ILE A 83 -2.22 18.73 16.42
N ASP A 84 -0.97 18.60 15.99
CA ASP A 84 -0.59 18.85 14.60
C ASP A 84 -0.62 17.55 13.80
N LYS A 85 -1.02 17.65 12.53
CA LYS A 85 -1.15 16.51 11.63
C LYS A 85 -0.31 16.76 10.37
N VAL A 86 0.42 15.74 9.94
CA VAL A 86 1.06 15.70 8.61
C VAL A 86 0.36 14.60 7.80
N GLN A 87 -0.44 15.02 6.83
CA GLN A 87 -1.31 14.16 6.05
C GLN A 87 -0.72 13.89 4.67
N TYR A 88 -0.68 12.62 4.26
CA TYR A 88 -0.28 12.17 2.94
C TYR A 88 -1.52 11.80 2.16
N ASN A 89 -1.84 12.58 1.13
CA ASN A 89 -3.14 12.56 0.48
C ASN A 89 -3.05 12.09 -0.97
N ALA A 90 -4.18 11.56 -1.46
CA ALA A 90 -4.49 11.45 -2.87
C ALA A 90 -5.82 12.15 -3.14
N THR A 91 -5.88 12.95 -4.20
CA THR A 91 -7.10 13.63 -4.65
C THR A 91 -7.36 13.38 -6.13
N SER A 92 -8.62 13.40 -6.53
CA SER A 92 -9.09 13.25 -7.91
C SER A 92 -9.80 14.49 -8.43
N GLY A 93 -9.75 14.68 -9.76
CA GLY A 93 -10.47 15.75 -10.46
C GLY A 93 -11.84 15.34 -11.00
N ILE A 94 -12.42 16.20 -11.85
CA ILE A 94 -13.66 15.94 -12.59
C ILE A 94 -13.46 14.74 -13.51
N GLY A 95 -14.39 13.78 -13.51
CA GLY A 95 -14.29 12.56 -14.31
C GLY A 95 -13.18 11.61 -13.84
N ARG A 96 -12.70 11.75 -12.60
CA ARG A 96 -11.66 10.92 -11.98
C ARG A 96 -12.14 10.46 -10.62
N ASN A 97 -12.08 9.16 -10.37
CA ASN A 97 -12.68 8.56 -9.19
C ASN A 97 -11.63 7.88 -8.33
N LEU A 98 -11.69 8.13 -7.03
CA LEU A 98 -11.09 7.27 -6.01
C LEU A 98 -12.15 6.31 -5.48
N LEU A 99 -11.72 5.11 -5.11
CA LEU A 99 -12.59 4.12 -4.49
C LEU A 99 -12.51 4.29 -2.98
N LEU A 100 -13.59 4.78 -2.35
CA LEU A 100 -13.61 5.14 -0.92
C LEU A 100 -14.77 4.48 -0.18
N ASN A 101 -14.58 4.19 1.11
CA ASN A 101 -15.66 3.78 2.02
C ASN A 101 -16.37 5.00 2.64
N ASP A 102 -17.29 4.76 3.57
CA ASP A 102 -18.05 5.83 4.26
C ASP A 102 -17.19 6.65 5.25
N GLN A 103 -15.91 6.32 5.41
CA GLN A 103 -14.93 7.04 6.23
C GLN A 103 -13.91 7.79 5.36
N ASP A 104 -14.17 7.93 4.06
CA ASP A 104 -13.27 8.54 3.06
C ASP A 104 -11.90 7.84 2.97
N GLU A 105 -11.83 6.55 3.30
CA GLU A 105 -10.63 5.73 3.19
C GLU A 105 -10.65 4.87 1.92
N SER A 106 -9.51 4.77 1.25
CA SER A 106 -9.34 3.89 0.09
C SER A 106 -8.79 2.50 0.49
N PRO A 107 -9.25 1.39 -0.13
CA PRO A 107 -8.81 0.06 0.27
C PRO A 107 -7.36 -0.20 -0.15
N VAL A 108 -6.59 -0.85 0.73
CA VAL A 108 -5.23 -1.29 0.44
C VAL A 108 -5.27 -2.61 -0.33
N LEU A 109 -5.18 -2.55 -1.66
CA LEU A 109 -5.19 -3.75 -2.50
C LEU A 109 -3.79 -4.36 -2.62
N ARG A 110 -3.75 -5.69 -2.61
CA ARG A 110 -2.56 -6.50 -2.85
C ARG A 110 -2.36 -6.77 -4.34
N GLN A 111 -1.17 -7.24 -4.68
CA GLN A 111 -0.90 -7.72 -6.02
C GLN A 111 -1.93 -8.79 -6.41
N TYR A 112 -2.46 -8.67 -7.62
CA TYR A 112 -3.50 -9.49 -8.21
C TYR A 112 -4.91 -9.38 -7.61
N ASP A 113 -5.15 -8.47 -6.67
CA ASP A 113 -6.52 -8.15 -6.26
C ASP A 113 -7.31 -7.56 -7.43
N SER A 114 -8.61 -7.89 -7.49
CA SER A 114 -9.51 -7.39 -8.53
C SER A 114 -9.91 -5.95 -8.29
N ILE A 115 -9.90 -5.14 -9.34
CA ILE A 115 -10.48 -3.80 -9.35
C ILE A 115 -11.62 -3.79 -10.36
N THR A 116 -12.84 -3.70 -9.84
CA THR A 116 -14.11 -3.85 -10.53
C THR A 116 -14.88 -2.52 -10.54
N LEU A 117 -15.93 -2.43 -11.37
CA LEU A 117 -16.83 -1.26 -11.37
C LEU A 117 -17.65 -1.12 -10.08
N SER A 118 -17.87 -2.23 -9.35
CA SER A 118 -18.54 -2.26 -8.06
C SER A 118 -17.68 -3.04 -7.07
N HIS A 119 -17.44 -2.46 -5.90
CA HIS A 119 -16.58 -3.03 -4.88
C HIS A 119 -17.34 -3.10 -3.55
N PRO A 120 -17.45 -4.25 -2.88
CA PRO A 120 -18.18 -4.34 -1.62
C PRO A 120 -17.61 -3.40 -0.56
N GLY A 121 -18.47 -2.56 0.03
CA GLY A 121 -18.10 -1.61 1.09
C GLY A 121 -17.40 -0.33 0.60
N PHE A 122 -17.25 -0.14 -0.72
CA PHE A 122 -16.60 1.04 -1.28
C PHE A 122 -17.37 1.55 -2.51
N ASN A 123 -17.32 2.86 -2.73
CA ASN A 123 -17.94 3.53 -3.86
C ASN A 123 -16.90 4.35 -4.62
N TRP A 124 -17.08 4.44 -5.94
CA TRP A 124 -16.27 5.31 -6.80
C TRP A 124 -16.79 6.74 -6.71
N TRP A 125 -15.97 7.65 -6.18
CA TRP A 125 -16.34 9.06 -5.97
C TRP A 125 -15.48 9.99 -6.83
N GLN A 126 -16.15 10.83 -7.63
CA GLN A 126 -15.50 11.92 -8.35
C GLN A 126 -15.18 13.08 -7.41
N ILE A 127 -14.16 13.87 -7.76
CA ILE A 127 -13.78 15.07 -7.02
C ILE A 127 -13.66 14.75 -5.52
N SER A 128 -12.86 13.74 -5.21
CA SER A 128 -12.73 13.21 -3.86
C SER A 128 -11.27 13.28 -3.39
N GLU A 129 -11.10 13.17 -2.09
CA GLU A 129 -9.81 13.13 -1.44
C GLU A 129 -9.81 12.02 -0.39
N THR A 130 -8.66 11.39 -0.20
CA THR A 130 -8.44 10.44 0.89
C THR A 130 -7.10 10.72 1.55
N VAL A 131 -7.09 10.67 2.88
CA VAL A 131 -5.87 10.67 3.68
C VAL A 131 -5.35 9.24 3.73
N LEU A 132 -4.31 8.96 2.95
CA LEU A 132 -3.74 7.60 2.88
C LEU A 132 -3.10 7.24 4.22
N ALA A 133 -2.26 8.13 4.73
CA ALA A 133 -1.59 8.03 6.01
C ALA A 133 -1.45 9.41 6.65
N GLU A 134 -1.47 9.44 7.97
CA GLU A 134 -1.27 10.67 8.75
C GLU A 134 -0.28 10.41 9.87
N GLN A 135 0.68 11.33 10.05
CA GLN A 135 1.44 11.43 11.28
C GLN A 135 0.77 12.45 12.18
N ARG A 136 0.41 12.03 13.40
CA ARG A 136 -0.12 12.89 14.46
C ARG A 136 0.95 13.23 15.46
N ILE A 137 1.06 14.51 15.76
CA ILE A 137 2.05 15.08 16.65
C ILE A 137 1.27 15.74 17.79
N GLY A 138 1.15 15.03 18.90
CA GLY A 138 0.58 15.56 20.14
C GLY A 138 1.66 16.17 21.03
N ASN A 139 1.24 16.67 22.19
CA ASN A 139 2.14 17.28 23.16
C ASN A 139 3.16 16.30 23.78
N THR A 140 2.77 15.03 23.97
CA THR A 140 3.61 14.01 24.61
C THR A 140 4.18 13.00 23.62
N ASP A 141 3.40 12.66 22.59
CA ASP A 141 3.67 11.53 21.72
C ASP A 141 3.42 11.88 20.25
N THR A 142 4.06 11.10 19.38
CA THR A 142 3.87 11.17 17.93
C THR A 142 3.55 9.76 17.42
N TRP A 143 2.49 9.62 16.63
CA TRP A 143 2.05 8.32 16.12
C TRP A 143 1.54 8.42 14.67
N TRP A 144 1.32 7.27 14.04
CA TRP A 144 0.84 7.20 12.65
C TRP A 144 -0.52 6.52 12.58
N GLU A 145 -1.43 7.10 11.78
CA GLU A 145 -2.79 6.62 11.51
C GLU A 145 -3.03 6.47 10.00
N GLY A 146 -4.19 5.88 9.64
CA GLY A 146 -4.60 5.62 8.25
C GLY A 146 -4.28 4.20 7.78
N LEU A 147 -5.09 3.70 6.84
CA LEU A 147 -4.97 2.34 6.29
C LEU A 147 -3.63 2.12 5.58
N TRP A 148 -3.03 3.18 5.00
CA TRP A 148 -1.82 3.09 4.19
C TRP A 148 -0.51 3.28 4.98
N ARG A 149 -0.58 3.52 6.29
CA ARG A 149 0.59 3.92 7.11
C ARG A 149 1.77 2.93 7.12
N ASN A 150 1.53 1.65 6.80
CA ASN A 150 2.55 0.59 6.81
C ASN A 150 2.70 -0.10 5.44
N VAL A 151 2.15 0.46 4.36
CA VAL A 151 2.14 -0.23 3.08
C VAL A 151 3.51 -0.22 2.42
N ARG A 152 3.84 -1.33 1.75
CA ARG A 152 4.99 -1.48 0.87
C ARG A 152 4.51 -2.10 -0.43
N ARG A 153 4.65 -1.37 -1.54
CA ARG A 153 4.26 -1.78 -2.89
C ARG A 153 2.84 -2.35 -2.95
N GLN A 154 1.88 -1.60 -2.39
CA GLN A 154 0.44 -1.90 -2.45
C GLN A 154 -0.26 -0.99 -3.45
N TYR A 155 -1.48 -1.31 -3.84
CA TYR A 155 -2.10 -0.75 -5.04
C TYR A 155 -3.34 0.06 -4.71
N LEU A 156 -3.27 1.38 -4.92
CA LEU A 156 -4.38 2.29 -4.76
C LEU A 156 -5.29 2.18 -5.99
N PRO A 157 -6.53 1.69 -5.87
CA PRO A 157 -7.45 1.62 -7.00
C PRO A 157 -7.86 3.02 -7.47
N VAL A 158 -7.81 3.22 -8.78
CA VAL A 158 -8.20 4.48 -9.42
C VAL A 158 -9.09 4.21 -10.62
N GLN A 159 -9.93 5.17 -10.99
CA GLN A 159 -10.77 5.07 -12.19
C GLN A 159 -10.87 6.41 -12.92
N VAL A 160 -10.81 6.34 -14.25
CA VAL A 160 -10.92 7.48 -15.16
C VAL A 160 -12.19 7.33 -15.98
N GLU A 161 -12.99 8.39 -16.07
CA GLU A 161 -14.12 8.49 -17.00
C GLU A 161 -13.69 9.18 -18.29
N ARG A 162 -14.03 8.56 -19.43
CA ARG A 162 -13.82 9.13 -20.77
C ARG A 162 -15.05 8.82 -21.63
N GLY A 163 -15.73 9.85 -22.11
CA GLY A 163 -17.03 9.70 -22.75
C GLY A 163 -18.01 8.96 -21.81
N ASN A 164 -18.65 7.89 -22.31
CA ASN A 164 -19.55 7.05 -21.51
C ASN A 164 -18.85 5.85 -20.85
N GLY A 165 -17.52 5.79 -20.91
CA GLY A 165 -16.72 4.66 -20.42
C GLY A 165 -16.00 4.95 -19.11
N ARG A 166 -15.93 3.94 -18.24
CA ARG A 166 -15.12 3.91 -17.02
C ARG A 166 -13.94 2.97 -17.20
N PHE A 167 -12.73 3.45 -16.89
CA PHE A 167 -11.49 2.71 -17.07
C PHE A 167 -10.86 2.51 -15.70
N ASN A 168 -10.72 1.26 -15.27
CA ASN A 168 -10.15 0.91 -13.97
C ASN A 168 -8.63 0.82 -14.07
N GLY A 169 -7.96 1.19 -12.99
CA GLY A 169 -6.50 1.22 -12.91
C GLY A 169 -6.03 1.19 -11.47
N TRP A 170 -4.71 1.34 -11.30
CA TRP A 170 -4.07 1.36 -10.00
C TRP A 170 -2.83 2.25 -9.99
N VAL A 171 -2.45 2.69 -8.79
CA VAL A 171 -1.15 3.32 -8.49
C VAL A 171 -0.45 2.48 -7.42
N GLU A 172 0.79 2.08 -7.66
CA GLU A 172 1.61 1.33 -6.71
C GLU A 172 2.30 2.29 -5.74
N VAL A 173 2.04 2.10 -4.44
CA VAL A 173 2.38 3.04 -3.36
C VAL A 173 3.12 2.33 -2.23
N SER A 174 4.11 3.02 -1.65
CA SER A 174 4.69 2.68 -0.34
C SER A 174 4.69 3.89 0.58
N MET A 175 4.55 3.63 1.88
CA MET A 175 4.75 4.64 2.91
C MET A 175 6.11 4.43 3.57
N ASP A 176 7.01 5.40 3.42
CA ASP A 176 8.34 5.41 4.04
C ASP A 176 8.33 6.42 5.19
N LYS A 177 8.00 5.91 6.38
CA LYS A 177 7.87 6.71 7.60
C LYS A 177 9.20 7.23 8.11
N ASP A 178 10.28 6.48 7.93
CA ASP A 178 11.62 6.85 8.41
C ASP A 178 12.13 8.09 7.67
N ASN A 179 11.75 8.24 6.39
CA ASN A 179 12.09 9.39 5.56
C ASN A 179 10.91 10.35 5.33
N HIS A 180 9.80 10.18 6.05
CA HIS A 180 8.61 11.02 5.97
C HIS A 180 8.11 11.27 4.52
N ARG A 181 7.99 10.22 3.72
CA ARG A 181 7.61 10.33 2.30
C ARG A 181 6.65 9.23 1.85
N LEU A 182 5.75 9.59 0.94
CA LEU A 182 4.96 8.63 0.18
C LEU A 182 5.69 8.36 -1.14
N LEU A 183 5.97 7.10 -1.45
CA LEU A 183 6.64 6.69 -2.67
C LEU A 183 5.62 6.19 -3.67
N LEU A 184 5.67 6.75 -4.88
CA LEU A 184 4.86 6.29 -6.02
C LEU A 184 5.78 5.55 -6.98
N HIS A 185 5.52 4.27 -7.19
CA HIS A 185 6.41 3.39 -7.95
C HIS A 185 6.02 3.37 -9.43
N ARG A 186 4.80 2.94 -9.71
CA ARG A 186 4.25 2.72 -11.05
C ARG A 186 2.75 2.95 -11.02
N ALA A 187 2.14 3.14 -12.18
CA ALA A 187 0.70 3.18 -12.32
C ALA A 187 0.28 2.43 -13.59
N ALA A 188 -0.96 1.97 -13.63
CA ALA A 188 -1.54 1.42 -14.85
C ALA A 188 -3.04 1.72 -14.94
N ILE A 189 -3.53 1.89 -16.17
CA ILE A 189 -4.96 2.11 -16.45
C ILE A 189 -5.39 1.23 -17.63
N SER A 190 -6.60 0.67 -17.56
CA SER A 190 -7.18 -0.09 -18.67
C SER A 190 -7.36 0.78 -19.91
N LEU A 191 -7.06 0.22 -21.08
CA LEU A 191 -7.41 0.79 -22.39
C LEU A 191 -8.84 0.43 -22.81
N GLU A 192 -9.48 -0.50 -22.09
CA GLU A 192 -10.82 -1.00 -22.37
C GLU A 192 -11.80 -0.58 -21.26
N ALA A 193 -12.96 -0.04 -21.66
CA ALA A 193 -13.97 0.43 -20.72
C ALA A 193 -14.68 -0.73 -20.01
N GLY A 194 -14.99 -0.54 -18.73
CA GLY A 194 -15.79 -1.45 -17.92
C GLY A 194 -15.12 -2.77 -17.53
N LYS A 195 -13.86 -2.97 -17.92
CA LYS A 195 -13.14 -4.21 -17.62
C LYS A 195 -12.67 -4.25 -16.17
N THR A 196 -12.70 -5.46 -15.61
CA THR A 196 -12.04 -5.74 -14.35
C THR A 196 -10.54 -5.78 -14.60
N VAL A 197 -9.76 -5.06 -13.81
CA VAL A 197 -8.30 -5.11 -13.85
C VAL A 197 -7.77 -5.81 -12.61
N ARG A 198 -6.50 -6.20 -12.66
CA ARG A 198 -5.78 -6.81 -11.54
C ARG A 198 -4.66 -5.88 -11.12
N ALA A 199 -4.62 -5.56 -9.84
CA ALA A 199 -3.60 -4.72 -9.24
C ALA A 199 -2.20 -5.31 -9.48
N GLY A 200 -1.25 -4.52 -9.99
CA GLY A 200 0.14 -4.97 -10.18
C GLY A 200 0.36 -6.14 -11.12
N TYR A 201 -0.59 -6.40 -12.04
CA TYR A 201 -0.45 -7.40 -13.10
C TYR A 201 0.65 -7.02 -14.09
#